data_AF-A0A329N662-F1
#
_entry.id   AF-A0A329N662-F1
#
_cell.length_a   1.000
_cell.length_b   1.000
_cell.length_c   1.000
_cell.angle_alpha   90.00
_cell.angle_beta   90.00
_cell.angle_gamma   90.00
#
_symmetry.space_group_name_H-M   'P 1'
#
loop_
_entity.id
_entity.type
_entity.pdbx_description
1 polymer ?
#
loop_
_entity_poly.entity_id
_entity_poly.type
_entity_poly.pdbx_seq_one_letter_code
_entity_poly.pdbx_strand_id
1 'polypeptide(L)'
;MGIIALVIVGGAGLFLFMLYATIKTKSTNIDQYEPFKEWVGKTVTLDKETVVFEEKIRMVTTNKYPYTLTDSLHPDWQYIHNMEETGDAVRITSFPAGTKLKLEKAVQYTGGVSGSSEPMLFGTINDGEKAYKVGYQWGKTDLNIDFDKIEKSWLFHRAPWQEEQDTAHYALPRAEWW
;
A
#
# COMPACT_ATOMS: atom_id res chain seq x y z
N MET A 1 -44.54 -24.25 -2.24
CA MET A 1 -43.87 -23.45 -3.29
C MET A 1 -43.24 -22.17 -2.73
N GLY A 2 -43.96 -21.32 -1.99
CA GLY A 2 -43.40 -20.07 -1.43
C GLY A 2 -42.18 -20.25 -0.52
N ILE A 3 -42.22 -21.21 0.42
CA ILE A 3 -41.10 -21.47 1.35
C ILE A 3 -39.86 -22.00 0.61
N ILE A 4 -40.04 -22.88 -0.37
CA ILE A 4 -38.95 -23.45 -1.18
C ILE A 4 -38.26 -22.34 -1.99
N ALA A 5 -39.05 -21.45 -2.62
CA ALA A 5 -38.51 -20.30 -3.34
C ALA A 5 -37.73 -19.35 -2.41
N LEU A 6 -38.23 -19.13 -1.18
CA LEU A 6 -37.58 -18.26 -0.19
C LEU A 6 -36.25 -18.84 0.30
N VAL A 7 -36.17 -20.16 0.49
CA VAL A 7 -34.92 -20.86 0.84
C VAL A 7 -33.90 -20.81 -0.30
N ILE A 8 -34.34 -21.00 -1.55
CA ILE A 8 -33.44 -20.94 -2.71
C ILE A 8 -32.92 -19.52 -2.93
N VAL A 9 -33.79 -18.51 -2.90
CA VAL A 9 -33.40 -17.10 -3.07
C VAL A 9 -32.55 -16.62 -1.89
N GLY A 10 -32.92 -16.99 -0.66
CA GLY A 10 -32.14 -16.68 0.53
C GLY A 10 -30.77 -17.35 0.53
N GLY A 11 -30.70 -18.63 0.15
CA GLY A 11 -29.45 -19.38 0.03
C GLY A 11 -28.52 -18.82 -1.05
N ALA A 12 -29.06 -18.49 -2.23
CA ALA A 12 -28.31 -17.86 -3.29
C ALA A 12 -27.80 -16.46 -2.89
N GLY A 13 -28.63 -15.65 -2.22
CA GLY A 13 -28.24 -14.34 -1.71
C GLY A 13 -27.12 -14.43 -0.67
N LEU A 14 -27.24 -15.36 0.29
CA LEU A 14 -26.20 -15.61 1.30
C LEU A 14 -24.89 -16.06 0.65
N PHE A 15 -24.96 -16.96 -0.34
CA PHE A 15 -23.79 -17.43 -1.06
C PHE A 15 -23.09 -16.30 -1.83
N LEU A 16 -23.84 -15.48 -2.56
CA LEU A 16 -23.29 -14.31 -3.26
C LEU A 16 -22.68 -13.30 -2.29
N PHE A 17 -23.31 -13.09 -1.13
CA PHE A 17 -22.77 -12.24 -0.08
C PHE A 17 -21.45 -12.79 0.47
N MET A 18 -21.37 -14.10 0.79
CA MET A 18 -20.13 -14.73 1.24
C MET A 18 -19.02 -14.67 0.18
N LEU A 19 -19.38 -14.82 -1.09
CA LEU A 19 -18.41 -14.72 -2.18
C LEU A 19 -17.88 -13.29 -2.30
N TYR A 20 -18.78 -12.29 -2.35
CA TYR A 20 -18.41 -10.88 -2.31
C TYR A 20 -17.51 -10.56 -1.11
N ALA A 21 -17.86 -11.13 0.04
CA ALA A 21 -17.14 -10.95 1.26
C ALA A 21 -15.71 -11.50 1.21
N THR A 22 -15.56 -12.67 0.59
CA THR A 22 -14.25 -13.31 0.50
C THR A 22 -13.36 -12.58 -0.51
N ILE A 23 -13.90 -12.11 -1.63
CA ILE A 23 -13.08 -11.50 -2.70
C ILE A 23 -12.73 -10.03 -2.43
N LYS A 24 -13.47 -9.33 -1.57
CA LYS A 24 -13.29 -7.89 -1.39
C LYS A 24 -12.01 -7.59 -0.60
N THR A 25 -11.16 -6.74 -1.18
CA THR A 25 -9.99 -6.17 -0.51
C THR A 25 -10.42 -5.40 0.74
N LYS A 26 -9.72 -5.67 1.84
CA LYS A 26 -9.91 -5.03 3.13
C LYS A 26 -8.89 -3.93 3.30
N SER A 27 -9.20 -2.92 4.11
CA SER A 27 -8.30 -1.80 4.36
C SER A 27 -8.44 -1.27 5.78
N THR A 28 -7.33 -1.05 6.47
CA THR A 28 -7.31 -0.51 7.83
C THR A 28 -6.30 0.62 7.95
N ASN A 29 -6.69 1.68 8.67
CA ASN A 29 -5.79 2.78 9.00
C ASN A 29 -4.68 2.29 9.94
N ILE A 30 -3.43 2.56 9.58
CA ILE A 30 -2.26 2.18 10.38
C ILE A 30 -1.44 3.39 10.85
N ASP A 31 -2.04 4.58 10.89
CA ASP A 31 -1.38 5.84 11.26
C ASP A 31 -0.78 5.77 12.68
N GLN A 32 -1.45 5.09 13.61
CA GLN A 32 -1.01 4.99 15.00
C GLN A 32 -0.01 3.85 15.28
N TYR A 33 0.35 3.05 14.27
CA TYR A 33 1.24 1.91 14.43
C TYR A 33 2.66 2.28 14.05
N GLU A 34 3.64 1.71 14.74
CA GLU A 34 5.05 1.88 14.36
C GLU A 34 5.39 1.06 13.11
N PRO A 35 6.28 1.56 12.23
CA PRO A 35 6.98 2.85 12.31
C PRO A 35 6.16 4.04 11.78
N PHE A 36 4.96 3.83 11.22
CA PHE A 36 4.17 4.87 10.56
C PHE A 36 3.83 6.08 11.44
N LYS A 37 3.56 5.85 12.72
CA LYS A 37 3.25 6.91 13.70
C LYS A 37 4.32 7.99 13.79
N GLU A 38 5.57 7.63 13.57
CA GLU A 38 6.67 8.60 13.56
C GLU A 38 6.66 9.49 12.32
N TRP A 39 6.02 9.08 11.23
CA TRP A 39 6.15 9.72 9.92
C TRP A 39 4.85 10.41 9.47
N VAL A 40 3.70 9.82 9.76
CA VAL A 40 2.39 10.34 9.35
C VAL A 40 2.16 11.74 9.89
N GLY A 41 1.68 12.64 9.03
CA GLY A 41 1.44 14.04 9.34
C GLY A 41 2.67 14.94 9.20
N LYS A 42 3.87 14.38 8.97
CA LYS A 42 5.11 15.17 8.81
C LYS A 42 5.38 15.50 7.34
N THR A 43 6.15 16.58 7.15
CA THR A 43 6.83 16.85 5.89
C THR A 43 8.26 16.36 6.01
N VAL A 44 8.63 15.41 5.18
CA VAL A 44 9.97 14.82 5.13
C VAL A 44 10.74 15.34 3.92
N THR A 45 12.06 15.34 4.02
CA THR A 45 12.96 15.64 2.91
C THR A 45 13.48 14.33 2.35
N LEU A 46 13.33 14.17 1.04
CA LEU A 46 13.81 12.98 0.33
C LEU A 46 15.33 13.06 0.20
N ASP A 47 16.04 12.00 0.55
CA ASP A 47 17.51 11.94 0.47
C ASP A 47 18.02 11.32 -0.83
N LYS A 48 17.10 10.86 -1.69
CA LYS A 48 17.36 10.29 -3.01
C LYS A 48 16.39 10.80 -4.05
N GLU A 49 16.75 10.57 -5.31
CA GLU A 49 15.82 10.74 -6.41
C GLU A 49 14.65 9.75 -6.27
N THR A 50 13.44 10.26 -6.47
CA THR A 50 12.22 9.45 -6.48
C THR A 50 11.48 9.66 -7.78
N VAL A 51 10.75 8.65 -8.23
CA VAL A 51 10.05 8.65 -9.51
C VAL A 51 8.57 8.41 -9.28
N VAL A 52 7.74 9.18 -9.98
CA VAL A 52 6.28 9.06 -9.94
C VAL A 52 5.80 8.34 -11.19
N PHE A 53 5.04 7.28 -10.99
CA PHE A 53 4.42 6.49 -12.05
C PHE A 53 2.89 6.55 -11.95
N GLU A 54 2.23 6.42 -13.09
CA GLU A 54 0.82 6.07 -13.18
C GLU A 54 0.69 4.64 -13.72
N GLU A 55 0.12 3.75 -12.93
CA GLU A 55 -0.13 2.36 -13.31
C GLU A 55 -1.49 2.21 -13.99
N LYS A 56 -1.57 1.43 -15.08
CA LYS A 56 -2.83 1.11 -15.75
C LYS A 56 -3.76 0.29 -14.86
N ILE A 57 -3.20 -0.71 -14.18
CA ILE A 57 -3.91 -1.56 -13.22
C ILE A 57 -3.40 -1.19 -11.83
N ARG A 58 -4.20 -0.41 -11.11
CA ARG A 58 -3.89 0.02 -9.75
C ARG A 58 -4.17 -1.12 -8.79
N MET A 59 -3.14 -1.82 -8.32
CA MET A 59 -3.35 -2.91 -7.35
C MET A 59 -3.84 -2.37 -6.00
N VAL A 60 -3.27 -1.24 -5.56
CA VAL A 60 -3.51 -0.72 -4.20
C VAL A 60 -3.75 0.80 -4.16
N THR A 61 -3.36 1.54 -5.20
CA THR A 61 -3.58 2.99 -5.28
C THR A 61 -5.07 3.30 -5.46
N THR A 62 -5.53 4.34 -4.78
CA THR A 62 -6.95 4.74 -4.82
C THR A 62 -7.15 5.89 -5.79
N ASN A 63 -8.39 6.16 -6.22
CA ASN A 63 -8.69 7.35 -7.03
C ASN A 63 -8.26 8.67 -6.37
N LYS A 64 -8.08 8.69 -5.04
CA LYS A 64 -7.59 9.88 -4.30
C LYS A 64 -6.06 10.04 -4.37
N TYR A 65 -5.32 8.95 -4.57
CA TYR A 65 -3.86 8.91 -4.68
C TYR A 65 -3.52 8.07 -5.90
N PRO A 66 -3.68 8.63 -7.12
CA PRO A 66 -3.65 7.86 -8.37
C PRO A 66 -2.25 7.47 -8.81
N TYR A 67 -1.21 8.01 -8.17
CA TYR A 67 0.18 7.82 -8.57
C TYR A 67 0.95 6.97 -7.57
N THR A 68 1.93 6.23 -8.07
CA THR A 68 2.88 5.44 -7.27
C THR A 68 4.21 6.17 -7.23
N LEU A 69 4.72 6.42 -6.03
CA LEU A 69 6.06 6.93 -5.79
C LEU A 69 6.98 5.75 -5.51
N THR A 70 8.15 5.73 -6.11
CA THR A 70 9.17 4.72 -5.89
C THR A 70 10.56 5.32 -6.01
N ASP A 71 11.58 4.56 -5.64
CA ASP A 71 12.98 4.98 -5.62
C ASP A 71 13.90 3.77 -5.82
N SER A 72 15.17 4.05 -6.14
CA SER A 72 16.17 3.01 -6.44
C SER A 72 16.45 1.99 -5.31
N LEU A 73 16.07 2.28 -4.07
CA LEU A 73 16.21 1.36 -2.93
C LEU A 73 14.95 0.49 -2.73
N HIS A 74 13.85 0.83 -3.39
CA HIS A 74 12.59 0.10 -3.23
C HIS A 74 12.74 -1.33 -3.78
N PRO A 75 12.29 -2.38 -3.06
CA PRO A 75 12.36 -3.77 -3.54
C PRO A 75 11.73 -3.97 -4.92
N ASP A 76 10.64 -3.25 -5.19
CA ASP A 76 9.90 -3.31 -6.46
C ASP A 76 10.42 -2.33 -7.54
N TRP A 77 11.60 -1.73 -7.35
CA TRP A 77 12.19 -0.81 -8.33
C TRP A 77 12.35 -1.44 -9.72
N GLN A 78 12.84 -2.67 -9.79
CA GLN A 78 12.96 -3.36 -11.08
C GLN A 78 11.59 -3.72 -11.66
N TYR A 79 10.63 -4.06 -10.79
CA TYR A 79 9.29 -4.47 -11.20
C TYR A 79 8.54 -3.32 -11.89
N ILE A 80 8.56 -2.11 -11.33
CA ILE A 80 7.88 -0.96 -11.92
C ILE A 80 8.52 -0.53 -13.25
N HIS A 81 9.83 -0.69 -13.41
CA HIS A 81 10.51 -0.45 -14.69
C HIS A 81 10.15 -1.48 -15.75
N ASN A 82 10.02 -2.76 -15.37
CA ASN A 82 9.51 -3.76 -16.30
C ASN A 82 8.07 -3.42 -16.75
N MET A 83 7.23 -2.90 -15.84
CA MET A 83 5.89 -2.42 -16.21
C MET A 83 5.92 -1.19 -17.12
N GLU A 84 6.90 -0.30 -16.96
CA GLU A 84 7.12 0.82 -17.87
C GLU A 84 7.45 0.33 -19.29
N GLU A 85 8.32 -0.67 -19.41
CA GLU A 85 8.71 -1.28 -20.69
C GLU A 85 7.54 -2.02 -21.39
N THR A 86 6.68 -2.71 -20.63
CA THR A 86 5.47 -3.34 -21.20
C THR A 86 4.35 -2.34 -21.47
N GLY A 87 4.51 -1.10 -21.01
CA GLY A 87 3.51 -0.03 -21.11
C GLY A 87 2.38 -0.16 -20.09
N ASP A 88 2.54 -0.97 -19.04
CA ASP A 88 1.59 -1.12 -17.93
C ASP A 88 1.75 -0.05 -16.84
N ALA A 89 2.89 0.66 -16.84
CA ALA A 89 3.12 1.87 -16.07
C ALA A 89 3.61 3.01 -16.98
N VAL A 90 3.29 4.25 -16.63
CA VAL A 90 3.77 5.45 -17.32
C VAL A 90 4.52 6.32 -16.34
N ARG A 91 5.79 6.58 -16.59
CA ARG A 91 6.57 7.56 -15.81
C ARG A 91 6.01 8.95 -16.04
N ILE A 92 5.64 9.62 -14.95
CA ILE A 92 5.03 10.95 -14.96
C ILE A 92 6.08 12.04 -14.77
N THR A 93 6.92 11.88 -13.74
CA THR A 93 7.99 12.83 -13.41
C THR A 93 8.98 12.19 -12.43
N SER A 94 10.11 12.85 -12.18
CA SER A 94 11.06 12.50 -11.13
C SER A 94 11.43 13.71 -10.28
N PHE A 95 11.68 13.46 -9.01
CA PHE A 95 12.01 14.46 -8.01
C PHE A 95 13.43 14.22 -7.51
N PRO A 96 14.33 15.22 -7.57
CA PRO A 96 15.68 15.08 -7.05
C PRO A 96 15.68 14.94 -5.53
N ALA A 97 16.79 14.44 -4.99
CA ALA A 97 17.08 14.53 -3.56
C ALA A 97 16.97 15.99 -3.08
N GLY A 98 16.51 16.17 -1.85
CA GLY A 98 16.16 17.46 -1.25
C GLY A 98 14.69 17.85 -1.42
N THR A 99 13.92 17.14 -2.25
CA THR A 99 12.49 17.41 -2.45
C THR A 99 11.69 17.11 -1.18
N LYS A 100 10.67 17.93 -0.90
CA LYS A 100 9.80 17.75 0.27
C LYS A 100 8.57 16.90 -0.09
N LEU A 101 8.31 15.87 0.70
CA LEU A 101 7.13 15.02 0.63
C LEU A 101 6.29 15.21 1.90
N LYS A 102 5.01 15.55 1.76
CA LYS A 102 4.08 15.59 2.89
C LYS A 102 3.42 14.23 3.05
N LEU A 103 3.69 13.56 4.17
CA LEU A 103 3.10 12.29 4.53
C LEU A 103 1.75 12.54 5.21
N GLU A 104 0.67 11.98 4.66
CA GLU A 104 -0.70 12.30 5.07
C GLU A 104 -1.34 11.21 5.91
N LYS A 105 -1.15 9.95 5.53
CA LYS A 105 -1.73 8.78 6.20
C LYS A 105 -1.03 7.49 5.75
N ALA A 106 -1.26 6.42 6.47
CA ALA A 106 -0.84 5.07 6.18
C ALA A 106 -2.04 4.11 6.27
N VAL A 107 -2.12 3.17 5.32
CA VAL A 107 -3.21 2.19 5.25
C VAL A 107 -2.61 0.82 4.93
N GLN A 108 -3.02 -0.19 5.68
CA GLN A 108 -2.80 -1.59 5.36
C GLN A 108 -3.91 -2.06 4.43
N TYR A 109 -3.58 -2.58 3.25
CA TYR A 109 -4.54 -3.27 2.39
C TYR A 109 -4.31 -4.77 2.49
N THR A 110 -5.38 -5.56 2.56
CA THR A 110 -5.29 -7.02 2.48
C THR A 110 -6.13 -7.49 1.31
N GLY A 111 -5.50 -8.13 0.31
CA GLY A 111 -6.18 -8.67 -0.85
C GLY A 111 -7.19 -9.75 -0.45
N GLY A 112 -8.44 -9.65 -0.90
CA GLY A 112 -9.47 -10.62 -0.52
C GLY A 112 -9.16 -12.03 -1.03
N VAL A 113 -8.60 -12.12 -2.24
CA VAL A 113 -8.25 -13.41 -2.86
C VAL A 113 -6.89 -13.93 -2.39
N SER A 114 -5.85 -13.09 -2.40
CA SER A 114 -4.49 -13.51 -2.05
C SER A 114 -4.26 -13.66 -0.55
N GLY A 115 -4.98 -12.88 0.27
CA GLY A 115 -4.70 -12.75 1.70
C GLY A 115 -3.41 -11.95 2.01
N SER A 116 -2.63 -11.57 0.99
CA SER A 116 -1.42 -10.76 1.14
C SER A 116 -1.78 -9.38 1.65
N SER A 117 -0.97 -8.87 2.59
CA SER A 117 -1.14 -7.53 3.14
C SER A 117 -0.03 -6.61 2.68
N GLU A 118 -0.39 -5.40 2.27
CA GLU A 118 0.49 -4.41 1.69
C GLU A 118 0.25 -3.07 2.39
N PRO A 119 1.15 -2.67 3.31
CA PRO A 119 1.13 -1.35 3.92
C PRO A 119 1.55 -0.30 2.91
N MET A 120 0.75 0.76 2.82
CA MET A 120 1.04 1.91 1.96
C MET A 120 0.97 3.22 2.71
N LEU A 121 1.95 4.06 2.47
CA LEU A 121 2.03 5.42 2.94
C LEU A 121 1.58 6.36 1.82
N PHE A 122 0.62 7.23 2.12
CA PHE A 122 0.07 8.19 1.19
C PHE A 122 0.53 9.60 1.51
N GLY A 123 0.80 10.38 0.46
CA GLY A 123 1.26 11.75 0.62
C GLY A 123 1.08 12.62 -0.61
N THR A 124 1.59 13.84 -0.49
CA THR A 124 1.63 14.82 -1.58
C THR A 124 3.05 15.33 -1.77
N ILE A 125 3.54 15.26 -3.01
CA ILE A 125 4.83 15.80 -3.46
C ILE A 125 4.58 16.90 -4.51
N ASN A 126 5.43 17.92 -4.57
CA ASN A 126 5.23 19.08 -5.44
C ASN A 126 6.53 19.45 -6.16
N ASP A 127 6.44 19.75 -7.46
CA ASP A 127 7.57 20.21 -8.30
C ASP A 127 7.69 21.75 -8.37
N GLY A 128 6.83 22.46 -7.64
CA GLY A 128 6.67 23.92 -7.65
C GLY A 128 5.41 24.37 -8.38
N GLU A 129 5.03 23.68 -9.45
CA GLU A 129 3.90 24.03 -10.32
C GLU A 129 2.69 23.12 -10.10
N LYS A 130 2.94 21.85 -9.79
CA LYS A 130 1.93 20.80 -9.69
C LYS A 130 2.14 19.93 -8.46
N ALA A 131 1.05 19.69 -7.75
CA ALA A 131 0.98 18.75 -6.65
C ALA A 131 0.55 17.35 -7.14
N TYR A 132 1.29 16.33 -6.73
CA TYR A 132 1.04 14.93 -7.05
C TYR A 132 0.66 14.18 -5.78
N LYS A 133 -0.52 13.56 -5.77
CA LYS A 133 -0.96 12.67 -4.70
C LYS A 133 -0.46 11.26 -4.96
N VAL A 134 0.42 10.78 -4.10
CA VAL A 134 1.18 9.56 -4.31
C VAL A 134 0.92 8.54 -3.20
N GLY A 135 1.02 7.25 -3.55
CA GLY A 135 1.20 6.14 -2.62
C GLY A 135 2.62 5.60 -2.74
N TYR A 136 3.21 5.22 -1.60
CA TYR A 136 4.51 4.55 -1.51
C TYR A 136 4.30 3.28 -0.68
N GLN A 137 4.54 2.11 -1.27
CA GLN A 137 4.46 0.85 -0.54
C GLN A 137 5.65 0.74 0.41
N TRP A 138 5.40 0.45 1.68
CA TRP A 138 6.48 0.44 2.66
C TRP A 138 6.24 -0.59 3.74
N GLY A 139 7.07 -1.63 3.72
CA GLY A 139 7.00 -2.75 4.62
C GLY A 139 6.65 -4.04 3.92
N LYS A 140 7.19 -5.14 4.45
CA LYS A 140 6.86 -6.51 4.06
C LYS A 140 6.85 -7.41 5.28
N THR A 141 6.05 -8.46 5.23
CA THR A 141 6.07 -9.50 6.25
C THR A 141 7.31 -10.38 6.08
N ASP A 142 8.03 -10.64 7.17
CA ASP A 142 8.99 -11.74 7.26
C ASP A 142 8.20 -13.05 7.40
N LEU A 143 8.15 -13.82 6.31
CA LEU A 143 7.37 -15.06 6.24
C LEU A 143 7.86 -16.13 7.22
N ASN A 144 9.15 -16.13 7.60
CA ASN A 144 9.66 -17.12 8.55
C ASN A 144 9.09 -16.85 9.95
N ILE A 145 9.07 -15.58 10.34
CA ILE A 145 8.57 -15.14 11.65
C ILE A 145 7.03 -15.21 11.70
N ASP A 146 6.36 -14.84 10.61
CA ASP A 146 4.91 -14.91 10.50
C ASP A 146 4.38 -16.35 10.53
N PHE A 147 5.13 -17.31 9.97
CA PHE A 147 4.77 -18.74 10.02
C PHE A 147 4.69 -19.26 11.46
N ASP A 148 5.57 -18.79 12.33
CA ASP A 148 5.58 -19.07 13.77
C ASP A 148 4.51 -18.27 14.54
N LYS A 149 3.68 -17.49 13.83
CA LYS A 149 2.60 -16.65 14.37
C LYS A 149 3.09 -15.60 15.36
N ILE A 150 4.31 -15.13 15.18
CA ILE A 150 4.88 -14.05 15.98
C ILE A 150 4.31 -12.73 15.46
N GLU A 151 3.62 -11.98 16.32
CA GLU A 151 2.93 -10.73 15.93
C GLU A 151 3.87 -9.69 15.32
N LYS A 152 5.12 -9.64 15.80
CA LYS A 152 6.16 -8.74 15.29
C LYS A 152 6.87 -9.38 14.10
N SER A 153 6.17 -9.48 12.97
CA SER A 153 6.71 -10.08 11.74
C SER A 153 7.00 -9.05 10.63
N TRP A 154 6.69 -7.77 10.82
CA TRP A 154 6.86 -6.76 9.77
C TRP A 154 8.25 -6.13 9.77
N LEU A 155 8.87 -6.09 8.59
CA LEU A 155 10.15 -5.45 8.31
C LEU A 155 9.98 -4.33 7.28
N PHE A 156 10.81 -3.30 7.39
CA PHE A 156 10.74 -2.13 6.52
C PHE A 156 12.07 -1.92 5.80
N HIS A 157 12.05 -1.82 4.47
CA HIS A 157 13.21 -1.37 3.72
C HIS A 157 13.46 0.11 4.00
N ARG A 158 14.68 0.58 3.75
CA ARG A 158 15.00 2.01 3.88
C ARG A 158 14.15 2.81 2.88
N ALA A 159 13.26 3.65 3.41
CA ALA A 159 12.51 4.60 2.60
C ALA A 159 13.36 5.82 2.21
N PRO A 160 13.00 6.58 1.15
CA PRO A 160 13.79 7.71 0.66
C PRO A 160 13.76 8.93 1.60
N TRP A 161 13.14 8.83 2.77
CA TRP A 161 13.15 9.85 3.82
C TRP A 161 13.91 9.39 5.08
N GLN A 162 14.51 8.20 5.05
CA GLN A 162 15.28 7.65 6.17
C GLN A 162 16.76 7.66 5.85
N GLU A 163 17.57 8.15 6.79
CA GLU A 163 19.03 8.14 6.68
C GLU A 163 19.59 6.71 6.67
N GLU A 164 19.02 5.84 7.51
CA GLU A 164 19.43 4.44 7.70
C GLU A 164 18.24 3.49 7.61
N GLN A 165 18.51 2.21 7.33
CA GLN A 165 17.48 1.19 7.32
C GLN A 165 17.05 0.83 8.75
N ASP A 166 15.75 0.76 8.97
CA ASP A 166 15.20 0.17 10.19
C ASP A 166 15.28 -1.36 10.14
N THR A 167 15.94 -1.96 11.14
CA THR A 167 16.09 -3.42 11.26
C THR A 167 15.14 -4.04 12.28
N ALA A 168 14.31 -3.25 12.94
CA ALA A 168 13.36 -3.74 13.93
C ALA A 168 12.16 -4.43 13.27
N HIS A 169 11.53 -5.32 14.05
CA HIS A 169 10.29 -5.97 13.65
C HIS A 169 9.10 -5.36 14.37
N TYR A 170 8.04 -5.11 13.63
CA TYR A 170 6.83 -4.47 14.13
C TYR A 170 5.60 -5.35 13.97
N ALA A 171 4.59 -5.05 14.78
CA ALA A 171 3.27 -5.64 14.65
C ALA A 171 2.35 -4.64 13.95
N LEU A 172 1.82 -5.03 12.79
CA LEU A 172 0.74 -4.32 12.12
C LEU A 172 -0.56 -5.10 12.26
N PRO A 173 -1.71 -4.41 12.34
CA PRO A 173 -2.99 -5.09 12.36
C PRO A 173 -3.24 -5.79 11.01
N ARG A 174 -4.07 -6.82 11.04
CA ARG A 174 -4.67 -7.34 9.80
C ARG A 174 -5.72 -6.35 9.32
N ALA A 175 -5.85 -6.19 8.01
CA ALA A 175 -6.90 -5.31 7.51
C ALA A 175 -8.28 -5.92 7.79
N GLU A 176 -9.14 -5.12 8.40
CA GLU A 176 -10.48 -5.47 8.80
C GLU A 176 -11.51 -5.03 7.75
N TRP A 177 -12.72 -5.58 7.89
CA TRP A 177 -13.89 -5.03 7.22
C TRP A 177 -14.23 -3.67 7.82
N TRP A 178 -14.61 -2.72 6.97
CA TRP A 178 -15.17 -1.45 7.42
C TRP A 178 -16.44 -1.66 8.27
#